data_AF-A0A5C7ZL85-F1
#
_entry.id   AF-A0A5C7ZL85-F1
#
_cell.length_a   1.000
_cell.length_b   1.000
_cell.length_c   1.000
_cell.angle_alpha   90.00
_cell.angle_beta   90.00
_cell.angle_gamma   90.00
#
_symmetry.space_group_name_H-M   'P 1'
#
loop_
_entity.id
_entity.type
_entity.pdbx_description
1 polymer ?
#
loop_
_entity_poly.entity_id
_entity_poly.type
_entity_poly.pdbx_seq_one_letter_code
_entity_poly.pdbx_strand_id
1 'polypeptide(L)' 'MPRTAPPSSPGRRIQVRRSGVHGRGVFALQALAEGEVLIEYRGEVISWQEAQDRHPHDPSQP' A
#
# COMPACT_ATOMS: atom_id res chain seq x y z
N MET A 1 -21.06 10.95 29.61
CA MET A 1 -20.95 10.08 28.42
C MET A 1 -19.69 9.25 28.57
N PRO A 2 -19.75 7.91 28.63
CA PRO A 2 -18.52 7.12 28.63
C PRO A 2 -17.89 7.25 27.24
N ARG A 3 -16.62 7.65 27.18
CA ARG A 3 -15.81 7.58 25.96
C ARG A 3 -15.53 6.10 25.72
N THR A 4 -16.09 5.55 24.66
CA THR A 4 -15.73 4.24 24.11
C THR A 4 -14.22 4.22 23.89
N ALA A 5 -13.51 3.33 24.59
CA ALA A 5 -12.10 3.07 24.33
C ALA A 5 -11.96 2.54 22.89
N PRO A 6 -10.92 2.93 22.13
CA PRO A 6 -10.71 2.38 20.80
C PRO A 6 -10.54 0.85 20.92
N PRO A 7 -11.15 0.06 20.01
CA PRO A 7 -11.03 -1.39 20.06
C PRO A 7 -9.55 -1.78 20.03
N SER A 8 -9.18 -2.79 20.84
CA SER A 8 -7.86 -3.43 20.85
C SER A 8 -7.43 -3.68 19.41
N SER A 9 -6.22 -3.22 19.05
CA SER A 9 -5.69 -3.18 17.67
C SER A 9 -6.26 -4.32 16.82
N PRO A 10 -7.14 -4.04 15.84
CA PRO A 10 -7.68 -5.09 15.01
C PRO A 10 -6.48 -5.75 14.33
N GLY A 11 -6.54 -7.08 14.15
CA GLY A 11 -5.55 -7.79 13.35
C GLY A 11 -5.31 -7.11 12.02
N ARG A 12 -4.21 -7.45 11.33
CA ARG A 12 -3.89 -6.86 10.01
C ARG A 12 -5.15 -6.84 9.12
N ARG A 13 -5.59 -5.64 8.73
CA ARG A 13 -6.76 -5.45 7.84
C ARG A 13 -6.48 -5.83 6.39
N ILE A 14 -5.21 -5.79 6.01
CA ILE A 14 -4.72 -6.09 4.66
C ILE A 14 -3.47 -6.99 4.72
N GLN A 15 -3.26 -7.79 3.68
CA GLN A 15 -2.10 -8.67 3.55
C GLN A 15 -1.54 -8.69 2.13
N VAL A 16 -0.20 -8.75 2.02
CA VAL A 16 0.50 -8.99 0.75
C VAL A 16 0.61 -10.49 0.50
N ARG A 17 0.24 -10.94 -0.71
CA ARG A 17 0.39 -12.33 -1.17
C ARG A 17 0.81 -12.36 -2.65
N ARG A 18 1.22 -13.53 -3.15
CA ARG A 18 1.49 -13.71 -4.59
C ARG A 18 0.17 -13.64 -5.36
N SER A 19 0.13 -12.82 -6.40
CA SER A 19 -0.94 -12.72 -7.39
C SER A 19 -0.54 -13.48 -8.66
N GLY A 20 -1.51 -14.15 -9.29
CA GLY A 20 -1.31 -14.80 -10.59
C GLY A 20 -1.20 -13.82 -11.77
N VAL A 21 -1.45 -12.51 -11.55
CA VAL A 21 -1.47 -11.50 -12.61
C VAL A 21 -0.14 -10.72 -12.69
N HIS A 22 0.28 -10.04 -11.62
CA HIS A 22 1.46 -9.15 -11.61
C HIS A 22 2.40 -9.36 -10.40
N GLY A 23 2.68 -10.62 -10.02
CA GLY A 23 3.66 -10.88 -8.96
C GLY A 23 3.07 -10.77 -7.55
N ARG A 24 3.14 -9.60 -6.89
CA ARG A 24 2.58 -9.40 -5.53
C ARG A 24 1.31 -8.56 -5.58
N GLY A 25 0.31 -8.92 -4.76
CA GLY A 25 -0.94 -8.17 -4.59
C GLY A 25 -1.26 -7.93 -3.12
N VAL A 26 -2.06 -6.89 -2.86
CA VAL A 26 -2.58 -6.55 -1.52
C VAL A 26 -4.05 -6.95 -1.45
N PHE A 27 -4.43 -7.71 -0.43
CA PHE A 27 -5.77 -8.27 -0.26
C PHE A 27 -6.37 -7.84 1.07
N ALA A 28 -7.67 -7.55 1.09
CA ALA A 28 -8.42 -7.30 2.32
C ALA A 28 -8.59 -8.60 3.13
N LEU A 29 -8.44 -8.51 4.45
CA LEU A 29 -8.69 -9.61 5.38
C LEU A 29 -10.04 -9.45 6.13
N GLN A 30 -10.70 -8.32 5.94
CA GLN A 30 -12.00 -7.97 6.47
C GLN A 30 -12.69 -6.99 5.52
N ALA A 31 -13.98 -6.70 5.75
CA ALA A 31 -14.66 -5.64 5.03
C ALA A 31 -13.98 -4.28 5.29
N LEU A 32 -13.86 -3.48 4.23
CA LEU A 32 -13.33 -2.12 4.27
C LEU A 32 -14.47 -1.18 3.91
N ALA A 33 -14.60 -0.10 4.68
CA ALA A 33 -15.66 0.88 4.43
C ALA A 33 -15.24 1.84 3.30
N GLU A 34 -16.23 2.36 2.58
CA GLU A 34 -16.00 3.45 1.63
C GLU A 34 -15.45 4.69 2.37
N GLY A 35 -14.45 5.35 1.78
CA GLY A 35 -13.80 6.53 2.38
C GLY A 35 -12.80 6.20 3.51
N GLU A 36 -12.61 4.93 3.87
CA GLU A 36 -11.61 4.53 4.86
C GLU A 36 -10.18 4.69 4.32
N VAL A 37 -9.27 5.20 5.15
CA VAL A 37 -7.84 5.24 4.81
C VAL A 37 -7.19 3.89 5.13
N LEU A 38 -6.66 3.21 4.10
CA LEU A 38 -6.03 1.90 4.24
C LEU A 38 -4.57 2.00 4.70
N ILE A 39 -3.73 2.61 3.86
CA ILE A 39 -2.29 2.72 4.03
C ILE A 39 -1.78 3.96 3.30
N GLU A 40 -0.73 4.57 3.84
CA GLU A 40 -0.02 5.65 3.18
C GLU A 40 0.98 5.09 2.16
N TYR A 41 1.03 5.71 0.99
CA TYR A 41 2.07 5.41 0.01
C TYR A 41 3.40 6.02 0.46
N ARG A 42 4.17 5.24 1.21
CA ARG A 42 5.49 5.64 1.70
C ARG A 42 6.55 5.41 0.63
N GLY A 43 7.54 6.29 0.60
CA GLY A 43 8.70 6.21 -0.27
C GLY A 43 9.66 7.34 0.05
N GLU A 44 10.80 7.34 -0.63
CA GLU A 44 11.71 8.48 -0.62
C GLU A 44 11.15 9.59 -1.51
N VAL A 45 11.04 10.81 -0.99
CA VAL A 45 10.70 11.98 -1.81
C VAL A 45 11.99 12.46 -2.47
N ILE A 46 12.10 12.29 -3.78
CA ILE A 46 13.29 12.59 -4.56
C ILE A 46 13.05 13.76 -5.52
N SER A 47 14.14 14.37 -6.00
CA SER A 47 14.07 15.40 -7.04
C SER A 47 13.68 14.81 -8.39
N TRP A 48 13.26 15.65 -9.33
CA TRP A 48 12.95 15.23 -10.69
C TRP A 48 14.16 14.63 -11.42
N GLN A 49 15.35 15.21 -11.23
CA GLN A 49 16.58 14.70 -11.83
C GLN A 49 16.85 13.27 -11.35
N GLU A 50 16.82 13.05 -10.04
CA GLU A 50 17.01 11.72 -9.44
C GLU A 50 15.95 10.71 -9.92
N ALA A 51 14.70 11.14 -10.10
CA ALA A 51 13.65 10.28 -10.62
C ALA A 51 13.92 9.83 -12.08
N GLN A 52 14.44 10.72 -12.93
CA GLN A 52 14.84 10.38 -14.29
C GLN A 52 16.03 9.42 -14.30
N ASP A 53 17.02 9.65 -13.44
CA ASP A 53 18.23 8.83 -13.35
C ASP A 53 17.92 7.40 -12.83
N ARG A 54 16.89 7.23 -11.99
CA ARG A 54 16.44 5.91 -11.50
C ARG A 54 15.47 5.18 -12.45
N HIS A 55 14.91 5.85 -13.45
CA HIS A 55 13.92 5.24 -14.34
C HIS A 55 14.58 4.06 -15.06
N PRO A 56 13.96 2.86 -15.10
CA PRO A 56 14.46 1.77 -15.93
C PRO A 56 14.70 2.25 -17.37
N HIS A 57 15.95 2.26 -17.79
CA HIS A 57 16.34 2.57 -19.17
C HIS A 57 16.37 1.33 -20.06
N ASP A 58 15.95 0.17 -19.53
CA ASP A 58 15.87 -1.08 -20.28
C ASP A 58 14.61 -1.06 -21.18
N PRO A 59 14.76 -0.96 -22.51
CA PRO A 59 13.62 -0.91 -23.43
C PRO A 59 12.78 -2.19 -23.43
N SER A 60 13.32 -3.29 -22.92
CA SER A 60 12.61 -4.58 -22.84
C SER A 60 11.69 -4.68 -21.62
N GLN A 61 11.79 -3.73 -20.69
CA GLN A 61 10.93 -3.60 -19.52
C GLN A 61 10.40 -2.17 -19.44
N PRO A 62 9.48 -1.81 -20.37
CA PRO A 62 8.88 -0.48 -20.42
C PRO A 62 8.00 -0.17 -19.19
#